data_AF-A0A7S2HRZ2-F1
#
_entry.id   AF-A0A7S2HRZ2-F1
#
_cell.length_a   1.000
_cell.length_b   1.000
_cell.length_c   1.000
_cell.angle_alpha   90.00
_cell.angle_beta   90.00
_cell.angle_gamma   90.00
#
_symmetry.space_group_name_H-M   'P 1'
#
loop_
_entity.id
_entity.type
_entity.pdbx_description
1 polymer ?
#
loop_
_entity_poly.entity_id
_entity_poly.type
_entity_poly.pdbx_seq_one_letter_code
_entity_poly.pdbx_strand_id
1 'polypeptide(L)'
;VDALGPDAPDRGPAGATDPIAKALYQWLGLDEAKAFPAEVLAALAKDLGAKLQEYGGRQVIHIAAPDLSDLQYQGSPDEVIEALSIAYKHIFEQFALSGLPRLRLPVLSTGALSGEFEDDLAEFTAKAFTRAKQEL
;
A
#
# COMPACT_ATOMS: atom_id res chain seq x y z
N VAL A 1 -5.24 -3.02 -4.48
CA VAL A 1 -4.41 -2.74 -3.30
C VAL A 1 -4.83 -1.40 -2.75
N ASP A 2 -4.86 -1.26 -1.43
CA ASP A 2 -5.13 0.00 -0.75
C ASP A 2 -3.90 0.41 0.05
N ALA A 3 -3.31 1.55 -0.31
CA ALA A 3 -2.19 2.14 0.42
C ALA A 3 -2.78 3.08 1.46
N LEU A 4 -2.70 2.68 2.73
CA LEU A 4 -3.13 3.53 3.81
C LEU A 4 -2.18 4.73 3.91
N GLY A 5 -2.71 5.94 3.73
CA GLY A 5 -1.97 7.17 4.01
C GLY A 5 -1.66 7.33 5.52
N PRO A 6 -0.85 8.32 5.91
CA PRO A 6 -0.34 8.46 7.27
C PRO A 6 -1.46 8.68 8.33
N ASP A 7 -2.64 9.11 7.90
CA ASP A 7 -3.82 9.37 8.74
C ASP A 7 -4.78 8.18 8.90
N ALA A 8 -4.57 7.07 8.19
CA ALA A 8 -5.54 5.99 8.09
C ALA A 8 -5.70 5.07 9.32
N PRO A 9 -4.70 4.81 10.20
CA PRO A 9 -4.88 3.82 11.26
C PRO A 9 -5.84 4.26 12.37
N ASP A 10 -5.99 5.58 12.61
CA ASP A 10 -6.76 6.08 13.77
C ASP A 10 -8.25 6.37 13.49
N ARG A 11 -8.67 6.46 12.22
CA ARG A 11 -10.07 6.84 11.87
C ARG A 11 -10.89 5.76 11.17
N GLY A 12 -10.24 4.66 10.75
CA GLY A 12 -10.87 3.60 9.97
C GLY A 12 -11.45 4.09 8.63
N PRO A 13 -12.06 3.17 7.86
CA PRO A 13 -12.62 3.48 6.53
C PRO A 13 -13.61 4.66 6.48
N ALA A 14 -14.49 4.78 7.48
CA ALA A 14 -15.50 5.84 7.54
C ALA A 14 -14.91 7.25 7.69
N GLY A 15 -13.68 7.36 8.19
CA GLY A 15 -12.97 8.63 8.36
C GLY A 15 -12.12 9.05 7.16
N ALA A 16 -12.12 8.29 6.07
CA ALA A 16 -11.27 8.55 4.91
C ALA A 16 -11.64 9.87 4.20
N THR A 17 -10.67 10.78 4.14
CA THR A 17 -10.80 12.07 3.44
C THR A 17 -10.27 12.03 2.02
N ASP A 18 -9.41 11.07 1.69
CA ASP A 18 -8.91 10.87 0.32
C ASP A 18 -10.03 10.34 -0.61
N PRO A 19 -10.31 11.00 -1.75
CA PRO A 19 -11.38 10.59 -2.65
C PRO A 19 -11.19 9.19 -3.24
N ILE A 20 -9.96 8.75 -3.49
CA ILE A 20 -9.65 7.44 -4.08
C ILE A 20 -9.90 6.35 -3.03
N ALA A 21 -9.35 6.53 -1.82
CA ALA A 21 -9.57 5.63 -0.69
C ALA A 21 -11.07 5.53 -0.36
N LYS A 22 -11.79 6.66 -0.33
CA LYS A 22 -13.24 6.68 -0.07
C LYS A 22 -14.02 5.90 -1.12
N ALA A 23 -13.71 6.08 -2.41
CA ALA A 23 -14.35 5.33 -3.49
C ALA A 23 -14.04 3.82 -3.38
N LEU A 24 -12.82 3.47 -2.98
CA LEU A 24 -12.43 2.08 -2.76
C LEU A 24 -13.15 1.47 -1.56
N TYR A 25 -13.28 2.18 -0.45
CA TYR A 25 -14.02 1.70 0.73
C TYR A 25 -15.50 1.55 0.46
N GLN A 26 -16.11 2.49 -0.27
CA GLN A 26 -17.49 2.34 -0.72
C GLN A 26 -17.64 1.11 -1.63
N TRP A 27 -16.70 0.87 -2.54
CA TRP A 27 -16.67 -0.34 -3.35
C TRP A 27 -16.46 -1.59 -2.48
N LEU A 28 -15.71 -1.54 -1.39
CA LEU A 28 -15.55 -2.68 -0.47
C LEU A 28 -16.72 -2.87 0.51
N GLY A 29 -17.67 -1.93 0.57
CA GLY A 29 -18.75 -1.92 1.57
C GLY A 29 -18.26 -1.58 2.98
N LEU A 30 -17.23 -0.74 3.07
CA LEU A 30 -16.59 -0.30 4.30
C LEU A 30 -16.87 1.17 4.64
N ASP A 31 -17.69 1.87 3.88
CA ASP A 31 -17.97 3.30 4.03
C ASP A 31 -18.54 3.69 5.40
N GLU A 32 -19.22 2.76 6.09
CA GLU A 32 -19.70 2.94 7.46
C GLU A 32 -18.81 2.30 8.53
N ALA A 33 -17.75 1.58 8.13
CA ALA A 33 -16.89 0.86 9.05
C ALA A 33 -15.99 1.82 9.83
N LYS A 34 -16.11 1.79 11.16
CA LYS A 34 -15.34 2.65 12.07
C LYS A 34 -13.87 2.22 12.24
N ALA A 35 -13.55 0.97 11.91
CA ALA A 35 -12.21 0.41 12.06
C ALA A 35 -11.98 -0.71 11.06
N PHE A 36 -10.73 -0.90 10.68
CA PHE A 36 -10.30 -2.10 9.96
C PHE A 36 -10.25 -3.32 10.89
N PRO A 37 -10.30 -4.55 10.35
CA PRO A 37 -10.07 -5.76 11.13
C PRO A 37 -8.74 -5.71 11.88
N ALA A 38 -8.70 -6.27 13.09
CA ALA A 38 -7.51 -6.25 13.95
C ALA A 38 -6.27 -6.87 13.27
N GLU A 39 -6.47 -7.88 12.43
CA GLU A 39 -5.40 -8.52 11.66
C GLU A 39 -4.79 -7.60 10.60
N VAL A 40 -5.59 -6.72 9.99
CA VAL A 40 -5.13 -5.71 9.04
C VAL A 40 -4.31 -4.67 9.79
N LEU A 41 -4.84 -4.15 10.90
CA LEU A 41 -4.12 -3.18 11.74
C LEU A 41 -2.78 -3.75 12.25
N ALA A 42 -2.77 -4.99 12.73
CA ALA A 42 -1.56 -5.65 13.23
C ALA A 42 -0.51 -5.87 12.12
N ALA A 43 -0.94 -6.09 10.87
CA ALA A 43 -0.02 -6.21 9.75
C ALA A 43 0.56 -4.86 9.34
N LEU A 44 -0.27 -3.81 9.31
CA LEU A 44 0.12 -2.46 8.92
C LEU A 44 0.96 -1.74 9.98
N ALA A 45 0.91 -2.19 11.24
CA ALA A 45 1.81 -1.73 12.30
C ALA A 45 3.27 -2.19 12.09
N LYS A 46 3.50 -3.16 11.20
CA LYS A 46 4.86 -3.56 10.81
C LYS A 46 5.32 -2.68 9.66
N ASP A 47 6.60 -2.33 9.67
CA ASP A 47 7.20 -1.55 8.60
C ASP A 47 6.99 -2.24 7.25
N LEU A 48 6.45 -1.48 6.29
CA LEU A 48 6.08 -1.94 4.95
C LEU A 48 5.15 -3.17 4.92
N GLY A 49 4.39 -3.41 5.99
CA GLY A 49 3.59 -4.61 6.16
C GLY A 49 2.39 -4.69 5.21
N ALA A 50 2.09 -5.89 4.70
CA ALA A 50 0.95 -6.17 3.82
C ALA A 50 0.02 -7.25 4.40
N LYS A 51 -1.28 -7.16 4.07
CA LYS A 51 -2.27 -8.17 4.46
C LYS A 51 -3.36 -8.33 3.41
N LEU A 52 -3.54 -9.57 2.94
CA LEU A 52 -4.73 -9.97 2.19
C LEU A 52 -5.94 -10.03 3.14
N GLN A 53 -7.03 -9.38 2.73
CA GLN A 53 -8.31 -9.38 3.43
C GLN A 53 -9.46 -9.58 2.44
N GLU A 54 -10.52 -10.26 2.88
CA GLU A 54 -11.76 -10.39 2.13
C GLU A 54 -12.89 -9.58 2.79
N TYR A 55 -13.62 -8.82 1.98
CA TYR A 55 -14.82 -8.08 2.38
C TYR A 55 -15.95 -8.39 1.40
N GLY A 56 -17.01 -9.05 1.86
CA GLY A 56 -18.20 -9.33 1.04
C GLY A 56 -17.90 -10.03 -0.29
N GLY A 57 -16.95 -10.99 -0.30
CA GLY A 57 -16.52 -11.71 -1.50
C GLY A 57 -15.53 -10.96 -2.40
N ARG A 58 -15.03 -9.79 -1.96
CA ARG A 58 -14.00 -9.01 -2.66
C ARG A 58 -12.69 -9.10 -1.88
N GLN A 59 -11.61 -9.46 -2.56
CA GLN A 59 -10.29 -9.53 -1.96
C GLN A 59 -9.50 -8.26 -2.22
N VAL A 60 -8.86 -7.74 -1.17
CA VAL A 60 -7.98 -6.57 -1.23
C VAL A 60 -6.72 -6.87 -0.41
N ILE A 61 -5.59 -6.33 -0.87
CA ILE A 61 -4.36 -6.32 -0.09
C ILE A 61 -4.21 -4.90 0.45
N HIS A 62 -4.18 -4.78 1.77
CA HIS A 62 -3.76 -3.57 2.46
C HIS A 62 -2.24 -3.56 2.57
N ILE A 63 -1.62 -2.40 2.36
CA ILE A 63 -0.18 -2.20 2.46
C ILE A 63 0.11 -0.90 3.21
N ALA A 64 1.09 -0.94 4.12
CA ALA A 64 1.73 0.27 4.62
C ALA A 64 2.77 0.70 3.58
N ALA A 65 2.41 1.65 2.72
CA ALA A 65 3.34 2.15 1.70
C ALA A 65 4.41 3.04 2.37
N PRO A 66 5.65 3.06 1.86
CA PRO A 66 6.68 3.94 2.40
C PRO A 66 6.27 5.41 2.21
N ASP A 67 6.41 6.23 3.25
CA ASP A 67 6.23 7.68 3.15
C ASP A 67 7.54 8.32 2.69
N LEU A 68 7.64 8.57 1.39
CA LEU A 68 8.86 9.10 0.77
C LEU A 68 9.08 10.59 1.10
N SER A 69 8.15 11.22 1.82
CA SER A 69 8.35 12.56 2.39
C SER A 69 9.20 12.55 3.66
N ASP A 70 9.40 11.39 4.28
CA ASP A 70 10.24 11.24 5.47
C ASP A 70 11.71 11.61 5.20
N LEU A 71 12.35 12.17 6.23
CA LEU A 71 13.76 12.58 6.18
C LEU A 71 14.72 11.45 5.77
N GLN A 72 14.37 10.19 6.04
CA GLN A 72 15.18 9.03 5.70
C GLN A 72 15.38 8.84 4.19
N TYR A 73 14.45 9.35 3.36
CA TYR A 73 14.49 9.17 1.92
C TYR A 73 15.05 10.38 1.16
N GLN A 74 15.20 11.54 1.82
CA GLN A 74 15.66 12.77 1.19
C GLN A 74 17.03 12.60 0.52
N GLY A 75 17.12 12.99 -0.76
CA GLY A 75 18.31 12.86 -1.58
C GLY A 75 18.80 11.42 -1.80
N SER A 76 17.98 10.41 -1.49
CA SER A 76 18.40 9.00 -1.44
C SER A 76 17.55 8.08 -2.34
N PRO A 77 17.64 8.18 -3.68
CA PRO A 77 16.87 7.35 -4.61
C PRO A 77 17.00 5.83 -4.39
N ASP A 78 18.17 5.35 -4.00
CA ASP A 78 18.40 3.92 -3.78
C ASP A 78 17.60 3.38 -2.58
N GLU A 79 17.49 4.16 -1.50
CA GLU A 79 16.67 3.81 -0.32
C GLU A 79 15.17 3.82 -0.66
N VAL A 80 14.74 4.74 -1.52
CA VAL A 80 13.36 4.78 -2.05
C VAL A 80 13.05 3.51 -2.84
N ILE A 81 13.96 3.12 -3.75
CA ILE A 81 13.79 1.92 -4.58
C ILE A 81 13.80 0.66 -3.71
N GLU A 82 14.66 0.60 -2.69
CA GLU A 82 14.69 -0.48 -1.70
C GLU A 82 13.34 -0.62 -0.99
N ALA A 83 12.85 0.47 -0.39
CA ALA A 83 11.60 0.46 0.37
C ALA A 83 10.40 0.08 -0.51
N LEU A 84 10.31 0.64 -1.72
CA LEU A 84 9.28 0.25 -2.69
C LEU A 84 9.41 -1.23 -3.08
N SER A 85 10.62 -1.75 -3.25
CA SER A 85 10.86 -3.16 -3.58
C SER A 85 10.34 -4.09 -2.48
N ILE A 86 10.64 -3.77 -1.22
CA ILE A 86 10.15 -4.53 -0.06
C ILE A 86 8.62 -4.49 0.00
N ALA A 87 8.00 -3.31 -0.17
CA ALA A 87 6.54 -3.19 -0.17
C ALA A 87 5.89 -4.01 -1.30
N TYR A 88 6.44 -3.96 -2.52
CA TYR A 88 5.95 -4.77 -3.65
C TYR A 88 6.12 -6.27 -3.41
N LYS A 89 7.24 -6.70 -2.83
CA LYS A 89 7.45 -8.10 -2.44
C LYS A 89 6.37 -8.59 -1.49
N HIS A 90 6.10 -7.85 -0.42
CA HIS A 90 5.04 -8.21 0.53
C HIS A 90 3.65 -8.27 -0.14
N ILE A 91 3.35 -7.37 -1.09
CA ILE A 91 2.13 -7.45 -1.89
C ILE A 91 2.08 -8.75 -2.70
N PHE A 92 3.18 -9.14 -3.34
CA PHE A 92 3.21 -10.35 -4.15
C PHE A 92 3.10 -11.63 -3.33
N GLU A 93 3.71 -11.67 -2.14
CA GLU A 93 3.53 -12.77 -1.19
C GLU A 93 2.05 -12.92 -0.80
N GLN A 94 1.37 -11.81 -0.45
CA GLN A 94 -0.06 -11.82 -0.15
C GLN A 94 -0.92 -12.19 -1.37
N PHE A 95 -0.53 -11.76 -2.57
CA PHE A 95 -1.22 -12.10 -3.81
C PHE A 95 -1.09 -13.60 -4.15
N ALA A 96 0.08 -14.19 -3.93
CA ALA A 96 0.28 -15.63 -4.11
C ALA A 96 -0.66 -16.45 -3.20
N LEU A 97 -0.91 -15.99 -1.98
CA LEU A 97 -1.85 -16.62 -1.04
C LEU A 97 -3.32 -16.49 -1.48
N SER A 98 -3.65 -15.50 -2.31
CA SER A 98 -5.03 -15.23 -2.71
C SER A 98 -5.57 -16.25 -3.73
N GLY A 99 -4.68 -16.94 -4.44
CA GLY A 99 -5.05 -17.89 -5.51
C GLY A 99 -5.71 -17.25 -6.73
N LEU A 100 -5.75 -15.92 -6.82
CA LEU A 100 -6.36 -15.20 -7.94
C LEU A 100 -5.39 -15.08 -9.12
N PRO A 101 -5.87 -15.10 -10.37
CA PRO A 101 -4.99 -15.04 -11.54
C PRO A 101 -4.54 -13.62 -11.90
N ARG A 102 -5.13 -12.59 -11.29
CA ARG A 102 -4.91 -11.18 -11.66
C ARG A 102 -4.87 -10.26 -10.45
N LEU A 103 -3.84 -9.42 -10.40
CA LEU A 103 -3.69 -8.35 -9.43
C LEU A 103 -3.89 -6.99 -10.11
N ARG A 104 -4.69 -6.11 -9.50
CA ARG A 104 -4.74 -4.68 -9.84
C ARG A 104 -3.94 -3.91 -8.81
N LEU A 105 -2.87 -3.26 -9.25
CA LEU A 105 -1.86 -2.66 -8.40
C LEU A 105 -1.61 -1.22 -8.86
N PRO A 106 -1.93 -0.21 -8.03
CA PRO A 106 -1.53 1.17 -8.30
C PRO A 106 -0.03 1.36 -8.08
N VAL A 107 0.49 2.48 -8.55
CA VAL A 107 1.79 3.01 -8.12
C VAL A 107 1.68 3.32 -6.62
N LEU A 108 2.63 2.86 -5.82
CA LEU A 108 2.67 3.14 -4.39
C LEU A 108 3.24 4.53 -4.14
N SER A 109 2.94 5.08 -2.96
CA SER A 109 3.55 6.31 -2.46
C SER A 109 3.37 7.55 -3.34
N THR A 110 2.24 7.66 -4.05
CA THR A 110 1.92 8.85 -4.85
C THR A 110 1.30 9.96 -4.01
N GLY A 111 1.32 11.20 -4.49
CA GLY A 111 0.59 12.31 -3.86
C GLY A 111 1.21 12.72 -2.53
N ALA A 112 0.50 12.57 -1.41
CA ALA A 112 1.01 13.00 -0.11
C ALA A 112 2.26 12.22 0.36
N LEU A 113 2.44 11.00 -0.15
CA LEU A 113 3.52 10.09 0.24
C LEU A 113 4.75 10.16 -0.68
N SER A 114 4.74 10.98 -1.73
CA SER A 114 5.80 10.93 -2.76
C SER A 114 7.04 11.74 -2.42
N GLY A 115 6.94 12.65 -1.44
CA GLY A 115 8.04 13.54 -1.09
C GLY A 115 8.51 14.35 -2.29
N GLU A 116 9.83 14.40 -2.50
CA GLU A 116 10.43 15.07 -3.66
C GLU A 116 10.46 14.20 -4.93
N PHE A 117 10.06 12.94 -4.84
CA PHE A 117 10.26 11.94 -5.90
C PHE A 117 9.06 11.72 -6.82
N GLU A 118 8.01 12.56 -6.74
CA GLU A 118 6.77 12.41 -7.53
C GLU A 118 7.05 12.20 -9.04
N ASP A 119 7.97 12.99 -9.62
CA ASP A 119 8.31 12.92 -11.05
C ASP A 119 9.09 11.65 -11.42
N ASP A 120 9.82 11.06 -10.47
CA ASP A 120 10.66 9.88 -10.66
C ASP A 120 9.96 8.57 -10.26
N LEU A 121 8.79 8.64 -9.60
CA LEU A 121 8.06 7.48 -9.06
C LEU A 121 7.80 6.40 -10.10
N ALA A 122 7.54 6.76 -11.36
CA ALA A 122 7.32 5.79 -12.42
C ALA A 122 8.56 4.93 -12.69
N GLU A 123 9.74 5.56 -12.74
CA GLU A 123 11.02 4.86 -12.91
C GLU A 123 11.36 4.02 -11.68
N PHE A 124 11.21 4.60 -10.49
CA PHE A 124 11.52 3.90 -9.24
C PHE A 124 10.61 2.70 -9.03
N THR A 125 9.33 2.83 -9.36
CA THR A 125 8.38 1.72 -9.37
C THR A 125 8.83 0.61 -10.30
N ALA A 126 9.25 0.91 -11.52
CA ALA A 126 9.71 -0.10 -12.47
C ALA A 126 10.96 -0.85 -11.96
N LYS A 127 11.92 -0.13 -11.35
CA LYS A 127 13.11 -0.71 -10.72
C LYS A 127 12.74 -1.60 -9.52
N ALA A 128 11.90 -1.08 -8.63
CA ALA A 128 11.42 -1.80 -7.44
C ALA A 128 10.67 -3.08 -7.80
N PHE A 129 9.78 -3.03 -8.81
CA PHE A 129 9.08 -4.22 -9.32
C PHE A 129 10.04 -5.29 -9.85
N THR A 130 11.07 -4.86 -10.58
CA THR A 130 12.04 -5.77 -11.17
C THR A 130 12.82 -6.49 -10.08
N ARG A 131 13.22 -5.76 -9.04
CA ARG A 131 13.93 -6.31 -7.89
C ARG A 131 13.05 -7.22 -7.03
N ALA A 132 11.85 -6.78 -6.66
CA ALA A 132 10.90 -7.58 -5.88
C ALA A 132 10.61 -8.94 -6.53
N LYS A 133 10.55 -9.00 -7.87
CA LYS A 133 10.36 -10.25 -8.62
C LYS A 133 11.56 -11.20 -8.58
N GLN A 134 12.77 -10.71 -8.42
CA GLN A 134 13.98 -11.54 -8.34
C GLN A 134 14.14 -12.21 -6.97
N GLU A 135 13.45 -11.68 -5.95
CA GLU A 135 13.52 -12.12 -4.56
C GLU A 135 12.31 -12.95 -4.10
N LEU A 136 11.38 -13.25 -5.02
CA LEU A 136 10.23 -14.15 -4.85
C LEU A 136 10.58 -15.59 -5.23
#